data_AF-A0A3G1IUZ4-F1
#
_entry.id   AF-A0A3G1IUZ4-F1
#
_cell.length_a   1.000
_cell.length_b   1.000
_cell.length_c   1.000
_cell.angle_alpha   90.00
_cell.angle_beta   90.00
_cell.angle_gamma   90.00
#
_symmetry.space_group_name_H-M   'P 1'
#
loop_
_entity.id
_entity.type
_entity.pdbx_description
1 polymer ?
#
loop_
_entity_poly.entity_id
_entity_poly.type
_entity_poly.pdbx_seq_one_letter_code
_entity_poly.pdbx_strand_id
1 'polypeptide(L)'
;MYPGKTWDKLKSAKISFHTPIFPKSILKRIAIQYLKELILFQRIGGIIEEQQILFDTFIYYINEIIRYPEKCTLLILIKSLLHLLALFGIAPQLHSCNVTFKSLRMATPYTFIREPISFSASIGGVVRRLYIKKADVLADLTPIQLYILQQLIESFGDFLPTSLSPFYLSIEQILCKYIEYHFEKKVTSSIILNNFFFKFGYP
;
A
#
# COMPACT_ATOMS: atom_id res chain seq x y z
N MET A 1 13.89 35.10 0.33
CA MET A 1 12.48 34.68 0.36
C MET A 1 11.95 34.75 -1.06
N TYR A 2 11.71 33.62 -1.73
CA TYR A 2 11.08 33.64 -3.05
C TYR A 2 9.55 33.74 -2.86
N PRO A 3 8.89 34.74 -3.46
CA PRO A 3 7.43 34.85 -3.41
C PRO A 3 6.82 33.68 -4.18
N GLY A 4 5.93 32.93 -3.52
CA GLY A 4 5.23 31.79 -4.12
C GLY A 4 4.40 32.24 -5.32
N LYS A 5 4.77 31.75 -6.52
CA LYS A 5 4.10 32.06 -7.79
C LYS A 5 2.87 31.17 -8.00
N THR A 6 1.73 31.86 -8.16
CA THR A 6 0.60 31.62 -9.09
C THR A 6 -0.17 30.30 -9.01
N TRP A 7 -1.37 30.36 -8.45
CA TRP A 7 -2.48 29.48 -8.84
C TRP A 7 -2.78 29.68 -10.33
N ASP A 8 -2.53 28.67 -11.15
CA ASP A 8 -2.90 28.71 -12.58
C ASP A 8 -4.43 28.75 -12.74
N LYS A 9 -4.92 29.66 -13.59
CA LYS A 9 -6.34 29.74 -13.91
C LYS A 9 -6.71 28.65 -14.91
N LEU A 10 -7.68 27.80 -14.55
CA LEU A 10 -8.27 26.83 -15.48
C LEU A 10 -8.97 27.57 -16.63
N LYS A 11 -8.41 27.50 -17.84
CA LYS A 11 -8.97 28.16 -19.03
C LYS A 11 -10.12 27.36 -19.65
N SER A 12 -10.02 26.04 -19.63
CA SER A 12 -11.03 25.13 -20.16
C SER A 12 -10.82 23.73 -19.61
N ALA A 13 -11.91 22.99 -19.40
CA ALA A 13 -11.87 21.56 -19.10
C ALA A 13 -12.86 20.84 -20.01
N LYS A 14 -12.41 19.78 -20.67
CA LYS A 14 -13.27 18.89 -21.45
C LYS A 14 -13.30 17.54 -20.75
N ILE A 15 -14.50 17.09 -20.42
CA ILE A 15 -14.70 15.73 -19.91
C ILE A 15 -14.51 14.78 -21.08
N SER A 16 -13.48 13.93 -21.03
CA SER A 16 -13.17 12.97 -22.09
C SER A 16 -13.89 11.64 -21.93
N PHE A 17 -14.33 11.27 -20.72
CA PHE A 17 -14.99 9.99 -20.44
C PHE A 17 -16.18 10.13 -19.48
N HIS A 18 -17.32 9.53 -19.85
CA HIS A 18 -18.51 9.34 -19.02
C HIS A 18 -18.56 7.88 -18.54
N THR A 19 -17.71 7.49 -17.61
CA THR A 19 -17.97 6.32 -16.75
C THR A 19 -18.39 6.84 -15.38
N PRO A 20 -19.32 6.20 -14.66
CA PRO A 20 -19.54 6.55 -13.27
C PRO A 20 -18.31 6.08 -12.49
N ILE A 21 -17.30 6.95 -12.40
CA ILE A 21 -15.99 6.68 -11.79
C ILE A 21 -16.14 6.34 -10.30
N PHE A 22 -17.29 6.63 -9.70
CA PHE A 22 -17.54 6.36 -8.29
C PHE A 22 -18.26 5.02 -8.09
N PRO A 23 -17.56 3.98 -7.60
CA PRO A 23 -18.19 2.73 -7.25
C PRO A 23 -19.26 2.97 -6.18
N LYS A 24 -20.39 2.25 -6.24
CA LYS A 24 -21.45 2.30 -5.20
C LYS A 24 -20.94 1.82 -3.84
N SER A 25 -19.95 0.93 -3.84
CA SER A 25 -19.28 0.41 -2.64
C SER A 25 -18.54 1.52 -1.88
N ILE A 26 -18.79 1.61 -0.57
CA ILE A 26 -18.07 2.51 0.34
C ILE A 26 -16.59 2.09 0.42
N LEU A 27 -16.31 0.80 0.56
CA LEU A 27 -14.95 0.27 0.68
C LEU A 27 -14.09 0.66 -0.53
N LYS A 28 -14.63 0.50 -1.74
CA LYS A 28 -13.92 0.90 -2.97
C LYS A 28 -13.66 2.40 -3.04
N ARG A 29 -14.59 3.23 -2.59
CA ARG A 29 -14.38 4.69 -2.51
C ARG A 29 -13.27 5.06 -1.52
N ILE A 30 -13.25 4.41 -0.35
CA ILE A 30 -12.18 4.61 0.64
C ILE A 30 -10.83 4.22 0.04
N ALA A 31 -10.73 3.07 -0.64
CA ALA A 31 -9.49 2.62 -1.27
C ALA A 31 -9.01 3.60 -2.36
N ILE A 32 -9.89 4.10 -3.21
CA ILE A 32 -9.54 5.11 -4.23
C ILE A 32 -9.07 6.42 -3.57
N GLN A 33 -9.74 6.85 -2.49
CA GLN A 33 -9.34 8.04 -1.74
C GLN A 33 -7.97 7.88 -1.10
N TYR A 34 -7.66 6.68 -0.61
CA TYR A 34 -6.34 6.33 -0.08
C TYR A 34 -5.24 6.56 -1.12
N LEU A 35 -5.42 6.05 -2.35
CA LEU A 35 -4.43 6.22 -3.40
C LEU A 35 -4.25 7.68 -3.81
N LYS A 36 -5.35 8.45 -3.84
CA LYS A 36 -5.27 9.91 -4.06
C LYS A 36 -4.43 10.59 -2.99
N GLU A 37 -4.72 10.31 -1.73
CA GLU A 37 -3.99 10.88 -0.60
C GLU A 37 -2.50 10.57 -0.66
N LEU A 38 -2.15 9.31 -0.96
CA LEU A 38 -0.76 8.88 -1.06
C LEU A 38 0.00 9.58 -2.20
N ILE A 39 -0.62 9.74 -3.37
CA ILE A 39 -0.01 10.47 -4.50
C ILE A 39 0.23 11.95 -4.13
N LEU A 40 -0.70 12.56 -3.38
CA LEU A 40 -0.54 13.93 -2.89
C LEU A 40 0.57 14.08 -1.85
N PHE A 41 1.09 12.99 -1.28
CA PHE A 41 2.26 13.07 -0.42
C PHE A 41 3.55 13.34 -1.19
N GLN A 42 3.59 12.97 -2.47
CA GLN A 42 4.72 13.29 -3.33
C GLN A 42 4.86 14.82 -3.44
N ARG A 43 6.08 15.31 -3.17
CA ARG A 43 6.41 16.71 -3.41
C ARG A 43 6.62 16.88 -4.92
N ILE A 44 5.60 17.36 -5.61
CA ILE A 44 5.66 17.55 -7.07
C ILE A 44 6.74 18.59 -7.38
N GLY A 45 7.85 18.11 -7.90
CA GLY A 45 9.00 18.87 -8.37
C GLY A 45 9.97 17.90 -9.02
N GLY A 46 9.75 17.57 -10.29
CA GLY A 46 10.49 16.49 -10.96
C GLY A 46 10.16 16.32 -12.44
N ILE A 47 10.85 15.33 -13.03
CA ILE A 47 10.90 14.95 -14.45
C ILE A 47 9.53 14.48 -14.95
N ILE A 48 9.15 14.84 -16.18
CA ILE A 48 7.81 14.60 -16.75
C ILE A 48 7.50 13.10 -16.87
N GLU A 49 8.49 12.30 -17.27
CA GLU A 49 8.34 10.86 -17.46
C GLU A 49 7.97 10.13 -16.15
N GLU A 50 8.54 10.54 -15.01
CA GLU A 50 8.22 9.98 -13.69
C GLU A 50 6.77 10.28 -13.29
N GLN A 51 6.29 11.47 -13.62
CA GLN A 51 4.90 11.87 -13.36
C GLN A 51 3.91 11.07 -14.21
N GLN A 52 4.28 10.78 -15.46
CA GLN A 52 3.45 9.97 -16.35
C GLN A 52 3.30 8.53 -15.83
N ILE A 53 4.41 7.89 -15.44
CA ILE A 53 4.39 6.53 -14.88
C ILE A 53 3.56 6.47 -13.59
N LEU A 54 3.70 7.47 -12.71
CA LEU A 54 2.91 7.58 -11.49
C LEU A 54 1.40 7.71 -11.81
N PHE A 55 1.06 8.55 -12.76
CA PHE A 55 -0.33 8.75 -13.21
C PHE A 55 -0.91 7.48 -13.83
N ASP A 56 -0.19 6.83 -14.73
CA ASP A 56 -0.64 5.60 -15.38
C ASP A 56 -0.83 4.47 -14.37
N THR A 57 0.09 4.35 -13.41
CA THR A 57 -0.02 3.38 -12.29
C THR A 57 -1.24 3.65 -11.42
N PHE A 58 -1.52 4.91 -11.12
CA PHE A 58 -2.70 5.32 -10.36
C PHE A 58 -4.00 4.97 -11.07
N ILE A 59 -4.10 5.32 -12.37
CA ILE A 59 -5.27 5.02 -13.19
C ILE A 59 -5.47 3.51 -13.33
N TYR A 60 -4.39 2.74 -13.50
CA TYR A 60 -4.43 1.29 -13.52
C TYR A 60 -5.11 0.74 -12.26
N TYR A 61 -4.65 1.10 -11.06
CA TYR A 61 -5.23 0.55 -9.82
C TYR A 61 -6.64 1.05 -9.51
N ILE A 62 -6.99 2.28 -9.90
CA ILE A 62 -8.40 2.73 -9.82
C ILE A 62 -9.28 1.81 -10.67
N ASN A 63 -8.87 1.53 -11.92
CA ASN A 63 -9.64 0.67 -12.80
C ASN A 63 -9.76 -0.75 -12.25
N GLU A 64 -8.71 -1.29 -11.63
CA GLU A 64 -8.75 -2.61 -11.00
C GLU A 64 -9.69 -2.64 -9.79
N ILE A 65 -9.65 -1.63 -8.92
CA ILE A 65 -10.59 -1.50 -7.78
C ILE A 65 -12.03 -1.44 -8.29
N ILE A 66 -12.29 -0.71 -9.38
CA ILE A 66 -13.63 -0.60 -9.96
C ILE A 66 -14.06 -1.94 -10.58
N ARG A 67 -13.20 -2.57 -11.37
CA ARG A 67 -13.46 -3.79 -12.15
C ARG A 67 -13.70 -5.02 -11.29
N TYR A 68 -12.83 -5.28 -10.31
CA TYR A 68 -12.87 -6.53 -9.55
C TYR A 68 -13.96 -6.55 -8.46
N PRO A 69 -14.44 -7.73 -8.02
CA PRO A 69 -15.38 -7.85 -6.92
C PRO A 69 -14.90 -7.14 -5.65
N GLU A 70 -15.83 -6.64 -4.82
CA GLU A 70 -15.50 -5.86 -3.61
C GLU A 70 -14.55 -6.59 -2.65
N LYS A 71 -14.62 -7.91 -2.56
CA LYS A 71 -13.71 -8.74 -1.75
C LYS A 71 -12.22 -8.64 -2.12
N CYS A 72 -11.91 -8.21 -3.36
CA CYS A 72 -10.54 -8.01 -3.81
C CYS A 72 -10.00 -6.62 -3.45
N THR A 73 -10.84 -5.70 -2.99
CA THR A 73 -10.50 -4.27 -2.85
C THR A 73 -9.27 -4.04 -1.96
N LEU A 74 -9.22 -4.67 -0.78
CA LEU A 74 -8.08 -4.51 0.13
C LEU A 74 -6.79 -5.08 -0.45
N LEU A 75 -6.87 -6.21 -1.15
CA LEU A 75 -5.70 -6.83 -1.76
C LEU A 75 -5.12 -5.94 -2.87
N ILE A 76 -6.00 -5.41 -3.73
CA ILE A 76 -5.63 -4.47 -4.78
C ILE A 76 -5.03 -3.20 -4.17
N LEU A 77 -5.64 -2.69 -3.08
CA LEU A 77 -5.11 -1.56 -2.32
C LEU A 77 -3.69 -1.86 -1.83
N ILE A 78 -3.45 -2.94 -1.10
CA ILE A 78 -2.12 -3.30 -0.57
C ILE A 78 -1.08 -3.38 -1.69
N LYS A 79 -1.42 -4.04 -2.80
CA LYS A 79 -0.50 -4.12 -3.94
C LYS A 79 -0.21 -2.75 -4.54
N SER A 80 -1.23 -1.92 -4.70
CA SER A 80 -1.04 -0.55 -5.21
C SER A 80 -0.18 0.29 -4.27
N LEU A 81 -0.29 0.13 -2.95
CA LEU A 81 0.61 0.78 -1.99
C LEU A 81 2.06 0.32 -2.18
N LEU A 82 2.30 -0.99 -2.31
CA LEU A 82 3.65 -1.53 -2.57
C LEU A 82 4.24 -1.01 -3.88
N HIS A 83 3.44 -0.96 -4.95
CA HIS A 83 3.90 -0.47 -6.25
C HIS A 83 4.20 1.03 -6.21
N LEU A 84 3.32 1.84 -5.59
CA LEU A 84 3.57 3.27 -5.42
C LEU A 84 4.80 3.54 -4.54
N LEU A 85 4.98 2.78 -3.44
CA LEU A 85 6.19 2.86 -2.61
C LEU A 85 7.46 2.57 -3.41
N ALA A 86 7.41 1.62 -4.35
CA ALA A 86 8.53 1.36 -5.28
C ALA A 86 8.81 2.55 -6.20
N LEU A 87 7.77 3.16 -6.77
CA LEU A 87 7.91 4.37 -7.59
C LEU A 87 8.43 5.57 -6.79
N PHE A 88 8.16 5.63 -5.49
CA PHE A 88 8.71 6.63 -4.58
C PHE A 88 10.13 6.32 -4.09
N GLY A 89 10.72 5.20 -4.51
CA GLY A 89 12.07 4.80 -4.10
C GLY A 89 12.18 4.29 -2.65
N ILE A 90 11.06 3.95 -2.03
CA ILE A 90 10.98 3.49 -0.63
C ILE A 90 10.18 2.17 -0.54
N ALA A 91 10.34 1.28 -1.51
CA ALA A 91 9.75 -0.05 -1.41
C ALA A 91 10.40 -0.84 -0.26
N PRO A 92 9.61 -1.48 0.61
CA PRO A 92 10.17 -2.33 1.64
C PRO A 92 10.74 -3.62 1.03
N GLN A 93 11.86 -4.10 1.56
CA GLN A 93 12.39 -5.42 1.25
C GLN A 93 11.58 -6.48 2.01
N LEU A 94 11.13 -7.52 1.31
CA LEU A 94 10.22 -8.55 1.83
C LEU A 94 10.79 -9.97 1.73
N HIS A 95 11.84 -10.19 0.95
CA HIS A 95 12.32 -11.54 0.62
C HIS A 95 13.55 -11.97 1.40
N SER A 96 14.28 -11.03 1.98
CA SER A 96 15.49 -11.26 2.76
C SER A 96 15.46 -10.39 4.01
N CYS A 97 16.03 -10.90 5.10
CA CYS A 97 16.23 -10.11 6.32
C CYS A 97 17.17 -8.93 6.01
N ASN A 98 16.74 -7.69 6.23
CA ASN A 98 17.57 -6.51 5.94
C ASN A 98 18.81 -6.35 6.84
N VAL A 99 18.92 -7.14 7.91
CA VAL A 99 20.08 -7.12 8.81
C VAL A 99 21.05 -8.26 8.49
N THR A 100 20.53 -9.47 8.30
CA THR A 100 21.38 -10.67 8.12
C THR A 100 21.52 -11.09 6.67
N PHE A 101 20.77 -10.48 5.76
CA PHE A 101 20.67 -10.80 4.33
C PHE A 101 20.25 -12.24 4.00
N LYS A 102 19.89 -13.03 5.01
CA LYS A 102 19.37 -14.38 4.85
C LYS A 102 17.97 -14.34 4.27
N SER A 103 17.69 -15.24 3.33
CA SER A 103 16.36 -15.36 2.74
C SER A 103 15.29 -15.63 3.80
N LEU A 104 14.14 -15.00 3.59
CA LEU A 104 12.89 -15.15 4.33
C LEU A 104 11.74 -15.48 3.35
N ARG A 105 12.06 -16.07 2.19
CA ARG A 105 11.06 -16.43 1.19
C ARG A 105 10.13 -17.51 1.74
N MET A 106 8.83 -17.28 1.61
CA MET A 106 7.78 -18.16 2.09
C MET A 106 7.33 -19.05 0.93
N ALA A 107 7.51 -20.36 1.06
CA ALA A 107 7.03 -21.32 0.07
C ALA A 107 5.50 -21.48 0.13
N THR A 108 4.94 -21.42 1.34
CA THR A 108 3.49 -21.53 1.62
C THR A 108 3.11 -20.61 2.78
N PRO A 109 1.81 -20.26 2.95
CA PRO A 109 1.36 -19.45 4.09
C PRO A 109 1.58 -20.12 5.46
N TYR A 110 1.85 -21.43 5.49
CA TYR A 110 2.07 -22.22 6.70
C TYR A 110 3.54 -22.61 6.90
N THR A 111 4.47 -21.96 6.18
CA THR A 111 5.91 -22.24 6.34
C THR A 111 6.32 -22.01 7.79
N PHE A 112 6.91 -23.01 8.42
CA PHE A 112 7.38 -22.92 9.79
C PHE A 112 8.60 -22.00 9.89
N ILE A 113 8.54 -21.03 10.81
CA ILE A 113 9.62 -20.08 11.04
C ILE A 113 10.08 -20.22 12.48
N ARG A 114 11.35 -20.63 12.67
CA ARG A 114 11.95 -20.81 14.00
C ARG A 114 12.07 -19.52 14.79
N GLU A 115 12.31 -18.41 14.09
CA GLU A 115 12.55 -17.11 14.68
C GLU A 115 11.43 -16.16 14.28
N PRO A 116 10.88 -15.34 15.19
CA PRO A 116 9.88 -14.35 14.83
C PRO A 116 10.43 -13.37 13.79
N ILE A 117 9.56 -13.01 12.83
CA ILE A 117 9.86 -11.99 11.82
C ILE A 117 9.11 -10.73 12.20
N SER A 118 9.80 -9.60 12.07
CA SER A 118 9.23 -8.28 12.28
C SER A 118 9.41 -7.42 11.03
N PHE A 119 8.67 -6.34 10.99
CA PHE A 119 8.76 -5.30 9.99
C PHE A 119 9.31 -4.03 10.64
N SER A 120 10.23 -3.35 9.97
CA SER A 120 10.88 -2.14 10.46
C SER A 120 10.92 -1.09 9.37
N ALA A 121 10.45 0.12 9.69
CA ALA A 121 10.52 1.24 8.77
C ALA A 121 11.93 1.81 8.65
N SER A 122 12.63 1.99 9.78
CA SER A 122 14.00 2.51 9.81
C SER A 122 15.00 1.61 9.09
N ILE A 123 14.79 0.28 9.10
CA ILE A 123 15.62 -0.68 8.38
C ILE A 123 15.10 -0.94 6.95
N GLY A 124 13.89 -0.48 6.61
CA GLY A 124 13.35 -0.56 5.25
C GLY A 124 12.81 -1.93 4.84
N GLY A 125 12.23 -2.70 5.77
CA GLY A 125 11.61 -3.98 5.43
C GLY A 125 11.56 -5.03 6.53
N VAL A 126 11.57 -6.30 6.11
CA VAL A 126 11.47 -7.45 7.00
C VAL A 126 12.81 -7.76 7.66
N VAL A 127 12.74 -8.16 8.93
CA VAL A 127 13.89 -8.47 9.76
C VAL A 127 13.60 -9.66 10.66
N ARG A 128 14.65 -10.41 11.00
CA ARG A 128 14.57 -11.40 12.08
C ARG A 128 14.59 -10.67 13.42
N ARG A 129 13.60 -10.92 14.26
CA ARG A 129 13.35 -10.18 15.52
C ARG A 129 14.56 -10.10 16.44
N LEU A 130 15.38 -11.14 16.48
CA LEU A 130 16.56 -11.27 17.36
C LEU A 130 17.69 -10.28 17.02
N TYR A 131 17.70 -9.73 15.80
CA TYR A 131 18.79 -8.88 15.30
C TYR A 131 18.44 -7.39 15.29
N ILE A 132 17.32 -6.99 15.90
CA ILE A 132 16.84 -5.61 15.91
C ILE A 132 16.38 -5.17 17.29
N LYS A 133 16.61 -3.90 17.63
CA LYS A 133 16.13 -3.30 18.88
C LYS A 133 14.61 -3.21 18.85
N LYS A 134 13.97 -3.33 20.02
CA LYS A 134 12.50 -3.24 20.14
C LYS A 134 11.95 -1.90 19.63
N ALA A 135 12.70 -0.80 19.79
CA ALA A 135 12.29 0.52 19.33
C ALA A 135 12.21 0.66 17.81
N ASP A 136 12.97 -0.15 17.06
CA ASP A 136 12.99 -0.11 15.59
C ASP A 136 11.95 -1.07 14.97
N VAL A 137 11.22 -1.84 15.78
CA VAL A 137 10.15 -2.73 15.32
C VAL A 137 8.87 -1.93 15.15
N LEU A 138 8.35 -1.91 13.92
CA LEU A 138 7.08 -1.30 13.58
C LEU A 138 5.91 -2.25 13.83
N ALA A 139 6.07 -3.53 13.49
CA ALA A 139 5.11 -4.60 13.77
C ALA A 139 5.76 -5.98 13.68
N ASP A 140 5.20 -6.97 14.37
CA ASP A 140 5.53 -8.38 14.15
C ASP A 140 4.68 -8.94 13.00
N LEU A 141 5.28 -9.77 12.14
CA LEU A 141 4.64 -10.38 10.99
C LEU A 141 4.39 -11.86 11.24
N THR A 142 3.16 -12.29 10.96
CA THR A 142 2.85 -13.72 10.87
C THR A 142 3.38 -14.29 9.55
N PRO A 143 3.64 -15.61 9.48
CA PRO A 143 3.99 -16.31 8.24
C PRO A 143 3.02 -16.02 7.09
N ILE A 144 1.72 -15.96 7.38
CA ILE A 144 0.66 -15.71 6.40
C ILE A 144 0.78 -14.28 5.83
N GLN A 145 0.99 -13.28 6.69
CA GLN A 145 1.13 -11.89 6.25
C GLN A 145 2.35 -11.71 5.35
N LEU A 146 3.49 -12.29 5.73
CA LEU A 146 4.70 -12.23 4.92
C LEU A 146 4.51 -12.94 3.57
N TYR A 147 3.86 -14.11 3.58
CA TYR A 147 3.54 -14.84 2.34
C TYR A 147 2.66 -14.00 1.41
N ILE A 148 1.58 -13.38 1.91
CA ILE A 148 0.70 -12.51 1.11
C ILE A 148 1.49 -11.35 0.50
N LEU A 149 2.31 -10.67 1.31
CA LEU A 149 3.14 -9.55 0.88
C LEU A 149 4.11 -9.95 -0.25
N GLN A 150 4.78 -11.11 -0.13
CA GLN A 150 5.68 -11.63 -1.16
C GLN A 150 4.93 -12.01 -2.44
N GLN A 151 3.79 -12.71 -2.31
CA GLN A 151 2.97 -13.11 -3.46
C GLN A 151 2.43 -11.90 -4.23
N LEU A 152 2.04 -10.83 -3.54
CA LEU A 152 1.53 -9.61 -4.16
C LEU A 152 2.56 -8.92 -5.06
N ILE A 153 3.84 -9.02 -4.73
CA ILE A 153 4.94 -8.49 -5.57
C ILE A 153 5.23 -9.45 -6.73
N GLU A 154 5.16 -10.77 -6.50
CA GLU A 154 5.51 -11.78 -7.50
C GLU A 154 4.42 -12.03 -8.57
N SER A 155 3.12 -11.97 -8.23
CA SER A 155 2.01 -12.19 -9.16
C SER A 155 0.77 -11.35 -8.79
N PHE A 156 -0.01 -10.92 -9.79
CA PHE A 156 -1.33 -10.28 -9.59
C PHE A 156 -2.49 -11.22 -9.91
N GLY A 157 -2.31 -12.11 -10.89
CA GLY A 157 -3.41 -12.84 -11.51
C GLY A 157 -3.85 -14.08 -10.73
N ASP A 158 -2.92 -14.75 -10.05
CA ASP A 158 -3.20 -16.06 -9.44
C ASP A 158 -3.77 -15.93 -8.02
N PHE A 159 -3.57 -14.78 -7.38
CA PHE A 159 -3.93 -14.55 -5.99
C PHE A 159 -5.23 -13.75 -5.88
N LEU A 160 -6.35 -14.31 -6.36
CA LEU A 160 -7.67 -13.73 -6.13
C LEU A 160 -8.29 -14.27 -4.84
N PRO A 161 -8.65 -13.40 -3.87
CA PRO A 161 -9.17 -13.86 -2.60
C PRO A 161 -10.59 -14.43 -2.77
N THR A 162 -10.85 -15.56 -2.11
CA THR A 162 -12.19 -16.15 -2.03
C THR A 162 -13.10 -15.31 -1.13
N SER A 163 -12.57 -14.72 -0.06
CA SER A 163 -13.25 -13.84 0.90
C SER A 163 -12.36 -12.70 1.40
N LEU A 164 -12.95 -11.70 2.06
CA LEU A 164 -12.19 -10.71 2.82
C LEU A 164 -11.53 -11.38 4.02
N SER A 165 -10.28 -10.99 4.30
CA SER A 165 -9.48 -11.59 5.37
C SER A 165 -8.95 -10.50 6.31
N PRO A 166 -8.95 -10.74 7.64
CA PRO A 166 -8.32 -9.83 8.60
C PRO A 166 -6.81 -9.65 8.37
N PHE A 167 -6.17 -10.59 7.65
CA PHE A 167 -4.77 -10.44 7.26
C PHE A 167 -4.56 -9.24 6.33
N TYR A 168 -5.52 -8.89 5.46
CA TYR A 168 -5.37 -7.76 4.56
C TYR A 168 -5.39 -6.41 5.29
N LEU A 169 -6.33 -6.19 6.22
CA LEU A 169 -6.34 -4.94 6.98
C LEU A 169 -5.14 -4.82 7.91
N SER A 170 -4.71 -5.91 8.54
CA SER A 170 -3.50 -5.87 9.37
C SER A 170 -2.25 -5.56 8.54
N ILE A 171 -2.13 -6.10 7.32
CA ILE A 171 -1.06 -5.72 6.38
C ILE A 171 -1.17 -4.24 6.00
N GLU A 172 -2.38 -3.76 5.67
CA GLU A 172 -2.60 -2.34 5.35
C GLU A 172 -2.15 -1.45 6.52
N GLN A 173 -2.51 -1.76 7.76
CA GLN A 173 -2.10 -0.98 8.93
C GLN A 173 -0.58 -0.94 9.10
N ILE A 174 0.12 -2.04 8.80
CA ILE A 174 1.59 -2.11 8.81
C ILE A 174 2.16 -1.20 7.74
N LEU A 175 1.67 -1.30 6.50
CA LEU A 175 2.11 -0.44 5.39
C LEU A 175 1.76 1.03 5.63
N CYS A 176 0.63 1.33 6.26
CA CYS A 176 0.24 2.68 6.65
C CYS A 176 1.29 3.30 7.58
N LYS A 177 1.65 2.62 8.68
CA LYS A 177 2.69 3.10 9.60
C LYS A 177 4.04 3.31 8.88
N TYR A 178 4.35 2.47 7.89
CA TYR A 178 5.56 2.59 7.09
C TYR A 178 5.52 3.82 6.18
N ILE A 179 4.39 4.06 5.50
CA ILE A 179 4.12 5.27 4.73
C ILE A 179 4.24 6.51 5.62
N GLU A 180 3.58 6.52 6.79
CA GLU A 180 3.62 7.64 7.72
C GLU A 180 5.03 7.93 8.24
N TYR A 181 5.85 6.89 8.44
CA TYR A 181 7.25 7.03 8.83
C TYR A 181 8.07 7.74 7.73
N HIS A 182 7.94 7.32 6.47
CA HIS A 182 8.75 7.86 5.38
C HIS A 182 8.28 9.23 4.88
N PHE A 183 6.98 9.51 4.93
CA PHE A 183 6.41 10.77 4.47
C PHE A 183 6.23 11.82 5.58
N GLU A 184 6.42 11.43 6.84
CA GLU A 184 6.16 12.26 8.02
C GLU A 184 4.75 12.89 8.02
N LYS A 185 3.79 12.19 7.42
CA LYS A 185 2.39 12.62 7.25
C LYS A 185 1.45 11.51 7.64
N LYS A 186 0.36 11.87 8.32
CA LYS A 186 -0.70 10.93 8.68
C LYS A 186 -1.56 10.56 7.47
N VAL A 187 -1.91 9.28 7.35
CA VAL A 187 -2.81 8.79 6.30
C VAL A 187 -4.25 8.76 6.82
N THR A 188 -5.01 9.80 6.52
CA THR A 188 -6.41 9.94 6.94
C THR A 188 -7.31 8.84 6.39
N SER A 189 -7.07 8.38 5.16
CA SER A 189 -7.83 7.31 4.51
C SER A 189 -7.68 5.97 5.22
N SER A 190 -6.54 5.71 5.87
CA SER A 190 -6.36 4.52 6.71
C SER A 190 -7.24 4.58 7.96
N ILE A 191 -7.39 5.76 8.58
CA ILE A 191 -8.31 5.94 9.71
C ILE A 191 -9.76 5.67 9.29
N ILE A 192 -10.17 6.20 8.12
CA ILE A 192 -11.52 5.98 7.57
C ILE A 192 -11.74 4.50 7.25
N LEU A 193 -10.74 3.82 6.68
CA LEU A 193 -10.79 2.39 6.39
C LEU A 193 -10.96 1.55 7.66
N ASN A 194 -10.17 1.84 8.69
CA ASN A 194 -10.27 1.16 9.97
C ASN A 194 -11.62 1.38 10.65
N ASN A 195 -12.16 2.60 10.61
CA ASN A 195 -13.50 2.91 11.11
C ASN A 195 -14.60 2.18 10.34
N PHE A 196 -14.44 1.99 9.02
CA PHE A 196 -15.35 1.19 8.21
C PHE A 196 -15.41 -0.26 8.70
N PHE A 197 -14.26 -0.93 8.87
CA PHE A 197 -14.23 -2.30 9.37
C PHE A 197 -14.62 -2.43 10.84
N PHE A 198 -14.35 -1.43 11.67
CA PHE A 198 -14.83 -1.38 13.05
C PHE A 198 -16.36 -1.35 13.10
N LYS A 199 -17.00 -0.56 12.21
CA LYS A 199 -18.46 -0.38 12.21
C LYS A 199 -19.22 -1.51 11.52
N PHE A 200 -18.69 -2.04 10.42
CA PHE A 200 -19.41 -3.00 9.57
C PHE A 200 -18.86 -4.43 9.66
N GLY A 201 -17.74 -4.63 10.36
CA GLY A 201 -17.10 -5.94 10.48
C GLY A 201 -16.49 -6.45 9.17
N TYR A 202 -16.02 -7.69 9.21
CA TYR A 202 -15.73 -8.46 8.01
C TYR A 202 -17.00 -9.22 7.62
N PRO A 203 -17.44 -9.15 6.35
CA PRO A 203 -18.53 -9.98 5.86
C PRO A 203 -18.13 -11.46 5.79
#